data_AF-A0A0L7LBE9-F1
#
_entry.id   AF-A0A0L7LBE9-F1
#
_cell.length_a   1.000
_cell.length_b   1.000
_cell.length_c   1.000
_cell.angle_alpha   90.00
_cell.angle_beta   90.00
_cell.angle_gamma   90.00
#
_symmetry.space_group_name_H-M   'P 1'
#
loop_
_entity.id
_entity.type
_entity.pdbx_description
1 polymer ?
#
loop_
_entity_poly.entity_id
_entity_poly.type
_entity_poly.pdbx_seq_one_letter_code
_entity_poly.pdbx_strand_id
1 'polypeptide(L)'
;MKGTRSMMPGAGCIDARSAHLRLVDGLLALYHGVAIKHAEKLCELRDNQLDMADCLYDIEQRIISIQSELLSSEEWDELVVSCAAFLCAEFADQRIVLASTRESLVQTLASFATQPATMRAIERVPVKQQMCMVEELLRPYQNRAWAQSNWVLVRFWHGTGFGFRHRQWPHLAARYGDREPTVNNLGAKVDAGLMSQCFGPCPSEVIQGRISDYLREHPKEAATFLNSLLSQLNWAFSEFITMLQEMDRVHVDAQLESRQIKLCATCFDLYHGLARALELTVCLAPNLLTRPEACDNQNELLLGRTCQILMAVVSRVCIRGGGGAGFSRLVARGLPDTDRVHYYVALAPVAGCLVRMLDPKLMPDHLEKVTNALITEPLYRVDALEFMLGKPRGRHFSFYNYPEDVNVDELKALEVVIEKLRVAQGAAKSPGSSGAQSDMLCTICYARPADTAFNPCGHHSCRACIMQHLLNSKQCFFCKAEIDSVREIEPANN
;
A
#
# COMPACT_ATOMS: atom_id res chain seq x y z
N MET A 1 58.66 -53.64 -12.11
CA MET A 1 58.03 -53.02 -13.29
C MET A 1 57.32 -51.76 -12.82
N LYS A 2 57.83 -50.55 -13.14
CA LYS A 2 57.30 -49.62 -14.18
C LYS A 2 55.78 -49.40 -14.07
N GLY A 3 55.18 -48.21 -13.95
CA GLY A 3 55.65 -46.82 -13.96
C GLY A 3 54.49 -45.79 -13.82
N THR A 4 54.81 -44.58 -13.36
CA THR A 4 54.35 -43.21 -13.74
C THR A 4 52.89 -42.85 -14.18
N ARG A 5 52.26 -41.94 -13.38
CA ARG A 5 51.54 -40.64 -13.61
C ARG A 5 50.39 -40.39 -14.65
N SER A 6 49.28 -39.77 -14.17
CA SER A 6 48.61 -38.47 -14.58
C SER A 6 47.04 -38.43 -14.73
N MET A 7 46.42 -37.22 -14.68
CA MET A 7 45.07 -36.77 -14.18
C MET A 7 43.79 -36.70 -15.12
N MET A 8 42.58 -36.74 -14.47
CA MET A 8 41.15 -36.18 -14.63
C MET A 8 40.55 -35.76 -16.01
N PRO A 9 39.21 -35.91 -16.40
CA PRO A 9 37.96 -35.37 -15.73
C PRO A 9 36.53 -36.03 -16.07
N GLY A 10 35.39 -35.56 -15.47
CA GLY A 10 33.99 -35.62 -16.06
C GLY A 10 32.83 -36.30 -15.26
N ALA A 11 31.65 -35.63 -15.15
CA ALA A 11 30.55 -35.85 -14.17
C ALA A 11 29.57 -37.04 -14.40
N GLY A 12 29.00 -37.61 -13.32
CA GLY A 12 27.89 -38.57 -13.40
C GLY A 12 27.17 -38.93 -12.07
N CYS A 13 25.85 -39.15 -12.20
CA CYS A 13 24.87 -39.75 -11.28
C CYS A 13 24.77 -39.21 -9.84
N ILE A 14 23.57 -38.70 -9.50
CA ILE A 14 23.11 -38.41 -8.13
C ILE A 14 23.60 -39.52 -7.20
N ASP A 15 24.48 -39.18 -6.25
CA ASP A 15 24.72 -40.09 -5.13
C ASP A 15 23.38 -40.26 -4.42
N ALA A 16 22.81 -41.45 -4.56
CA ALA A 16 21.54 -41.81 -3.97
C ALA A 16 21.54 -41.46 -2.48
N ARG A 17 22.68 -41.50 -1.79
CA ARG A 17 22.79 -41.21 -0.36
C ARG A 17 22.61 -39.72 -0.02
N SER A 18 23.09 -38.78 -0.84
CA SER A 18 22.88 -37.34 -0.64
C SER A 18 21.43 -36.92 -0.97
N ALA A 19 20.81 -37.59 -1.95
CA ALA A 19 19.38 -37.46 -2.20
C ALA A 19 18.53 -38.09 -1.08
N HIS A 20 18.95 -39.23 -0.51
CA HIS A 20 18.32 -39.84 0.68
C HIS A 20 18.37 -38.90 1.89
N LEU A 21 19.45 -38.14 2.11
CA LEU A 21 19.56 -37.17 3.21
C LEU A 21 18.61 -35.97 3.04
N ARG A 22 18.50 -35.41 1.83
CA ARG A 22 17.54 -34.32 1.54
C ARG A 22 16.07 -34.78 1.60
N LEU A 23 15.81 -36.03 1.22
CA LEU A 23 14.48 -36.63 1.36
C LEU A 23 14.14 -36.94 2.83
N VAL A 24 15.13 -37.33 3.64
CA VAL A 24 14.99 -37.53 5.09
C VAL A 24 14.75 -36.20 5.82
N ASP A 25 15.42 -35.10 5.45
CA ASP A 25 15.11 -33.74 5.96
C ASP A 25 13.70 -33.29 5.56
N GLY A 26 13.27 -33.59 4.34
CA GLY A 26 11.90 -33.32 3.88
C GLY A 26 10.84 -34.13 4.65
N LEU A 27 11.09 -35.41 4.92
CA LEU A 27 10.19 -36.29 5.69
C LEU A 27 10.16 -35.92 7.19
N LEU A 28 11.27 -35.41 7.75
CA LEU A 28 11.34 -34.87 9.12
C LEU A 28 10.61 -33.53 9.25
N ALA A 29 10.74 -32.61 8.29
CA ALA A 29 9.97 -31.37 8.25
C ALA A 29 8.45 -31.64 8.11
N LEU A 30 8.07 -32.69 7.36
CA LEU A 30 6.69 -33.15 7.26
C LEU A 30 6.20 -33.78 8.59
N TYR A 31 7.05 -34.56 9.27
CA TYR A 31 6.76 -35.16 10.59
C TYR A 31 6.58 -34.09 11.67
N HIS A 32 7.43 -33.05 11.69
CA HIS A 32 7.25 -31.86 12.53
C HIS A 32 5.95 -31.11 12.20
N GLY A 33 5.63 -30.95 10.91
CA GLY A 33 4.38 -30.32 10.48
C GLY A 33 3.11 -31.10 10.86
N VAL A 34 3.17 -32.43 10.91
CA VAL A 34 2.06 -33.30 11.34
C VAL A 34 1.97 -33.41 12.86
N ALA A 35 3.11 -33.44 13.58
CA ALA A 35 3.17 -33.44 15.04
C ALA A 35 2.68 -32.11 15.65
N ILE A 36 2.96 -30.96 15.03
CA ILE A 36 2.40 -29.66 15.43
C ILE A 36 0.87 -29.63 15.23
N LYS A 37 0.37 -30.22 14.14
CA LYS A 37 -1.08 -30.41 13.96
C LYS A 37 -1.69 -31.41 14.96
N HIS A 38 -0.91 -32.39 15.44
CA HIS A 38 -1.30 -33.30 16.51
C HIS A 38 -1.31 -32.61 17.89
N ALA A 39 -0.45 -31.61 18.10
CA ALA A 39 -0.43 -30.73 19.28
C ALA A 39 -1.61 -29.74 19.30
N GLU A 40 -2.06 -29.25 18.14
CA GLU A 40 -3.27 -28.40 18.02
C GLU A 40 -4.58 -29.14 18.39
N LYS A 41 -4.60 -30.48 18.38
CA LYS A 41 -5.78 -31.30 18.74
C LYS A 41 -5.79 -31.80 20.19
N LEU A 42 -4.70 -31.62 20.92
CA LEU A 42 -4.53 -31.98 22.33
C LEU A 42 -4.67 -30.75 23.24
N CYS A 43 -5.83 -30.08 23.15
CA CYS A 43 -6.39 -29.49 24.37
C CYS A 43 -6.52 -30.61 25.40
N GLU A 44 -5.90 -30.49 26.57
CA GLU A 44 -6.45 -30.80 27.92
C GLU A 44 -5.33 -30.98 28.95
N LEU A 45 -5.00 -29.86 29.62
CA LEU A 45 -4.42 -29.72 30.97
C LEU A 45 -3.24 -30.63 31.45
N ARG A 46 -2.19 -29.92 31.92
CA ARG A 46 -1.17 -30.28 32.95
C ARG A 46 -0.08 -31.29 32.57
N ASP A 47 1.13 -30.77 32.27
CA ASP A 47 2.28 -30.73 33.20
C ASP A 47 3.56 -30.28 32.45
N ASN A 48 4.37 -29.49 33.16
CA ASN A 48 5.72 -28.99 32.85
C ASN A 48 5.89 -27.81 31.86
N GLN A 49 5.76 -26.60 32.41
CA GLN A 49 6.30 -25.36 31.83
C GLN A 49 7.84 -25.37 31.70
N LEU A 50 8.55 -26.27 32.40
CA LEU A 50 10.01 -26.47 32.30
C LEU A 50 10.41 -27.19 31.01
N ASP A 51 9.72 -28.26 30.63
CA ASP A 51 10.00 -28.99 29.39
C ASP A 51 9.73 -28.11 28.15
N MET A 52 8.76 -27.20 28.25
CA MET A 52 8.49 -26.21 27.20
C MET A 52 9.56 -25.10 27.13
N ALA A 53 10.12 -24.70 28.27
CA ALA A 53 11.23 -23.75 28.33
C ALA A 53 12.54 -24.38 27.81
N ASP A 54 12.80 -25.64 28.13
CA ASP A 54 13.94 -26.40 27.62
C ASP A 54 13.83 -26.65 26.12
N CYS A 55 12.63 -26.95 25.59
CA CYS A 55 12.41 -27.05 24.14
C CYS A 55 12.67 -25.72 23.42
N LEU A 56 12.24 -24.59 24.00
CA LEU A 56 12.48 -23.26 23.42
C LEU A 56 13.97 -22.90 23.48
N TYR A 57 14.65 -23.22 24.58
CA TYR A 57 16.09 -23.04 24.73
C TYR A 57 16.89 -23.89 23.74
N ASP A 58 16.52 -25.17 23.54
CA ASP A 58 17.14 -26.05 22.55
C ASP A 58 16.91 -25.57 21.12
N ILE A 59 15.73 -25.00 20.82
CA ILE A 59 15.45 -24.37 19.53
C ILE A 59 16.34 -23.14 19.34
N GLU A 60 16.48 -22.29 20.36
CA GLU A 60 17.32 -21.10 20.32
C GLU A 60 18.81 -21.46 20.14
N GLN A 61 19.29 -22.47 20.86
CA GLN A 61 20.66 -22.99 20.70
C GLN A 61 20.89 -23.61 19.32
N ARG A 62 19.90 -24.34 18.77
CA ARG A 62 19.98 -24.85 17.39
C ARG A 62 19.99 -23.73 16.37
N ILE A 63 19.20 -22.67 16.56
CA ILE A 63 19.22 -21.48 15.69
C ILE A 63 20.60 -20.84 15.75
N ILE A 64 21.17 -20.64 16.93
CA ILE A 64 22.52 -20.07 17.10
C ILE A 64 23.58 -20.96 16.45
N SER A 65 23.50 -22.27 16.63
CA SER A 65 24.45 -23.24 16.05
C SER A 65 24.36 -23.24 14.52
N ILE A 66 23.16 -23.37 13.96
CA ILE A 66 22.89 -23.33 12.52
C ILE A 66 23.34 -21.99 11.96
N GLN A 67 23.03 -20.88 12.63
CA GLN A 67 23.48 -19.54 12.23
C GLN A 67 25.00 -19.41 12.26
N SER A 68 25.68 -20.00 13.25
CA SER A 68 27.15 -19.99 13.33
C SER A 68 27.81 -20.84 12.23
N GLU A 69 27.25 -22.01 11.91
CA GLU A 69 27.73 -22.87 10.83
C GLU A 69 27.47 -22.22 9.46
N LEU A 70 26.31 -21.60 9.28
CA LEU A 70 25.96 -20.88 8.05
C LEU A 70 26.82 -19.62 7.88
N LEU A 71 27.06 -18.84 8.94
CA LEU A 71 27.97 -17.67 8.91
C LEU A 71 29.44 -18.06 8.69
N SER A 72 29.83 -19.30 9.00
CA SER A 72 31.19 -19.82 8.76
C SER A 72 31.42 -20.28 7.31
N SER A 73 30.35 -20.38 6.51
CA SER A 73 30.42 -20.75 5.10
C SER A 73 30.65 -19.52 4.22
N GLU A 74 31.74 -19.49 3.44
CA GLU A 74 31.98 -18.47 2.40
C GLU A 74 30.84 -18.43 1.34
N GLU A 75 29.99 -19.46 1.28
CA GLU A 75 28.89 -19.61 0.31
C GLU A 75 27.52 -19.09 0.82
N TRP A 76 27.42 -18.63 2.07
CA TRP A 76 26.13 -18.21 2.65
C TRP A 76 25.51 -17.03 1.90
N ASP A 77 26.31 -16.02 1.60
CA ASP A 77 25.85 -14.84 0.86
C ASP A 77 25.34 -15.21 -0.53
N GLU A 78 26.01 -16.14 -1.21
CA GLU A 78 25.60 -16.64 -2.53
C GLU A 78 24.32 -17.48 -2.44
N LEU A 79 24.16 -18.29 -1.39
CA LEU A 79 22.95 -19.05 -1.12
C LEU A 79 21.75 -18.14 -0.87
N VAL A 80 21.92 -17.09 -0.05
CA VAL A 80 20.85 -16.11 0.22
C VAL A 80 20.46 -15.36 -1.05
N VAL A 81 21.42 -15.00 -1.91
CA VAL A 81 21.12 -14.41 -3.24
C VAL A 81 20.42 -15.41 -4.15
N SER A 82 20.80 -16.69 -4.13
CA SER A 82 20.12 -17.75 -4.89
C SER A 82 18.67 -17.94 -4.43
N CYS A 83 18.41 -17.95 -3.12
CA CYS A 83 17.06 -17.93 -2.56
C CYS A 83 16.29 -16.68 -2.98
N ALA A 84 16.90 -15.50 -2.94
CA ALA A 84 16.30 -14.27 -3.41
C ALA A 84 15.94 -14.34 -4.91
N ALA A 85 16.82 -14.90 -5.74
CA ALA A 85 16.61 -15.06 -7.17
C ALA A 85 15.45 -16.03 -7.46
N PHE A 86 15.36 -17.14 -6.73
CA PHE A 86 14.22 -18.05 -6.77
C PHE A 86 12.93 -17.30 -6.40
N LEU A 87 12.92 -16.59 -5.27
CA LEU A 87 11.74 -15.85 -4.83
C LEU A 87 11.34 -14.73 -5.79
N CYS A 88 12.28 -14.07 -6.48
CA CYS A 88 11.97 -13.03 -7.47
C CYS A 88 11.38 -13.59 -8.76
N ALA A 89 11.70 -14.84 -9.12
CA ALA A 89 11.25 -15.44 -10.38
C ALA A 89 9.97 -16.28 -10.21
N GLU A 90 9.91 -17.11 -9.16
CA GLU A 90 8.98 -18.23 -9.14
C GLU A 90 7.55 -17.83 -8.77
N PHE A 91 7.33 -16.77 -7.97
CA PHE A 91 5.97 -16.32 -7.68
C PHE A 91 5.24 -15.75 -8.91
N ALA A 92 6.00 -15.36 -9.94
CA ALA A 92 5.52 -14.92 -11.23
C ALA A 92 5.41 -16.07 -12.26
N ASP A 93 5.84 -17.29 -11.90
CA ASP A 93 5.87 -18.42 -12.83
C ASP A 93 4.45 -18.97 -13.08
N GLN A 94 4.05 -18.91 -14.36
CA GLN A 94 2.72 -19.34 -14.79
C GLN A 94 2.48 -20.85 -14.61
N ARG A 95 3.54 -21.66 -14.52
CA ARG A 95 3.48 -23.11 -14.28
C ARG A 95 3.02 -23.45 -12.87
N ILE A 96 3.18 -22.54 -11.90
CA ILE A 96 2.67 -22.73 -10.54
C ILE A 96 1.18 -22.43 -10.56
N VAL A 97 0.32 -23.43 -10.74
CA VAL A 97 -1.14 -23.21 -10.88
C VAL A 97 -1.85 -23.07 -9.53
N LEU A 98 -1.28 -23.62 -8.46
CA LEU A 98 -1.88 -23.60 -7.13
C LEU A 98 -1.80 -22.21 -6.50
N ALA A 99 -2.96 -21.59 -6.26
CA ALA A 99 -3.07 -20.27 -5.68
C ALA A 99 -2.41 -20.17 -4.29
N SER A 100 -2.57 -21.20 -3.44
CA SER A 100 -1.95 -21.26 -2.11
C SER A 100 -0.42 -21.28 -2.16
N THR A 101 0.16 -21.94 -3.17
CA THR A 101 1.62 -21.96 -3.39
C THR A 101 2.12 -20.60 -3.83
N ARG A 102 1.44 -19.95 -4.79
CA ARG A 102 1.77 -18.57 -5.18
C ARG A 102 1.69 -17.61 -4.00
N GLU A 103 0.62 -17.70 -3.22
CA GLU A 103 0.43 -16.86 -2.02
C GLU A 103 1.56 -17.07 -1.00
N SER A 104 1.96 -18.32 -0.76
CA SER A 104 3.08 -18.64 0.13
C SER A 104 4.40 -18.08 -0.38
N LEU A 105 4.68 -18.15 -1.68
CA LEU A 105 5.90 -17.57 -2.27
C LEU A 105 5.94 -16.05 -2.12
N VAL A 106 4.84 -15.35 -2.41
CA VAL A 106 4.78 -13.88 -2.24
C VAL A 106 4.86 -13.50 -0.78
N GLN A 107 4.21 -14.26 0.11
CA GLN A 107 4.32 -14.06 1.55
C GLN A 107 5.77 -14.24 2.03
N THR A 108 6.46 -15.27 1.56
CA THR A 108 7.87 -15.50 1.87
C THR A 108 8.73 -14.36 1.35
N LEU A 109 8.49 -13.87 0.12
CA LEU A 109 9.18 -12.71 -0.42
C LEU A 109 8.93 -11.44 0.43
N ALA A 110 7.69 -11.22 0.88
CA ALA A 110 7.35 -10.10 1.75
C ALA A 110 8.11 -10.18 3.08
N SER A 111 8.16 -11.36 3.69
CA SER A 111 8.94 -11.62 4.91
C SER A 111 10.45 -11.46 4.66
N PHE A 112 10.95 -11.93 3.51
CA PHE A 112 12.35 -11.82 3.11
C PHE A 112 12.75 -10.36 2.89
N ALA A 113 11.85 -9.51 2.39
CA ALA A 113 12.04 -8.08 2.22
C ALA A 113 11.98 -7.27 3.54
N THR A 114 11.94 -7.91 4.71
CA THR A 114 11.87 -7.21 6.00
C THR A 114 13.21 -6.98 6.68
N GLN A 115 14.24 -7.78 6.36
CA GLN A 115 15.55 -7.70 7.00
C GLN A 115 16.59 -7.07 6.07
N PRO A 116 17.55 -6.30 6.59
CA PRO A 116 18.59 -5.67 5.78
C PRO A 116 19.40 -6.66 4.92
N ALA A 117 19.86 -7.77 5.50
CA ALA A 117 20.71 -8.73 4.78
C ALA A 117 20.01 -9.36 3.57
N THR A 118 18.77 -9.78 3.76
CA THR A 118 17.94 -10.39 2.71
C THR A 118 17.43 -9.36 1.70
N MET A 119 17.19 -8.11 2.11
CA MET A 119 16.95 -7.01 1.17
C MET A 119 18.16 -6.77 0.26
N ARG A 120 19.39 -6.72 0.81
CA ARG A 120 20.61 -6.62 0.01
C ARG A 120 20.80 -7.83 -0.92
N ALA A 121 20.31 -9.00 -0.54
CA ALA A 121 20.30 -10.14 -1.45
C ALA A 121 19.34 -9.94 -2.64
N ILE A 122 18.12 -9.42 -2.42
CA ILE A 122 17.17 -9.03 -3.49
C ILE A 122 17.83 -8.02 -4.45
N GLU A 123 18.55 -7.03 -3.93
CA GLU A 123 19.24 -6.01 -4.73
C GLU A 123 20.37 -6.57 -5.61
N ARG A 124 20.99 -7.68 -5.18
CA ARG A 124 22.06 -8.39 -5.92
C ARG A 124 21.52 -9.39 -6.95
N VAL A 125 20.23 -9.72 -6.92
CA VAL A 125 19.60 -10.61 -7.92
C VAL A 125 19.82 -10.03 -9.34
N PRO A 126 20.10 -10.86 -10.36
CA PRO A 126 20.27 -10.33 -11.71
C PRO A 126 19.02 -9.58 -12.19
N VAL A 127 19.23 -8.50 -12.95
CA VAL A 127 18.18 -7.56 -13.36
C VAL A 127 16.99 -8.26 -14.02
N LYS A 128 17.24 -9.32 -14.80
CA LYS A 128 16.16 -10.09 -15.45
C LYS A 128 15.14 -10.61 -14.42
N GLN A 129 15.58 -11.27 -13.36
CA GLN A 129 14.68 -11.78 -12.32
C GLN A 129 14.08 -10.65 -11.48
N GLN A 130 14.82 -9.56 -11.23
CA GLN A 130 14.25 -8.37 -10.57
C GLN A 130 13.08 -7.80 -11.37
N MET A 131 13.21 -7.72 -12.70
CA MET A 131 12.16 -7.21 -13.57
C MET A 131 10.97 -8.17 -13.64
N CYS A 132 11.17 -9.50 -13.64
CA CYS A 132 10.07 -10.46 -13.53
C CYS A 132 9.25 -10.25 -12.24
N MET A 133 9.94 -10.01 -11.11
CA MET A 133 9.28 -9.66 -9.85
C MET A 133 8.50 -8.34 -9.99
N VAL A 134 9.13 -7.29 -10.49
CA VAL A 134 8.51 -5.96 -10.64
C VAL A 134 7.27 -6.02 -11.54
N GLU A 135 7.34 -6.71 -12.66
CA GLU A 135 6.23 -6.90 -13.58
C GLU A 135 5.04 -7.57 -12.88
N GLU A 136 5.26 -8.67 -12.15
CA GLU A 136 4.18 -9.36 -11.44
C GLU A 136 3.62 -8.54 -10.26
N LEU A 137 4.46 -7.81 -9.53
CA LEU A 137 4.02 -6.92 -8.45
C LEU A 137 3.13 -5.78 -8.95
N LEU A 138 3.45 -5.23 -10.13
CA LEU A 138 2.73 -4.11 -10.75
C LEU A 138 1.59 -4.55 -11.67
N ARG A 139 1.27 -5.85 -11.75
CA ARG A 139 0.05 -6.26 -12.46
C ARG A 139 -1.19 -5.58 -11.83
N PRO A 140 -2.27 -5.39 -12.60
CA PRO A 140 -3.50 -4.83 -12.06
C PRO A 140 -4.09 -5.70 -10.94
N TYR A 141 -4.81 -5.09 -10.00
CA TYR A 141 -5.41 -5.79 -8.85
C TYR A 141 -6.73 -6.50 -9.16
N GLN A 142 -7.33 -6.27 -10.33
CA GLN A 142 -8.57 -6.95 -10.71
C GLN A 142 -8.35 -8.46 -10.86
N ASN A 143 -9.31 -9.25 -10.35
CA ASN A 143 -9.35 -10.71 -10.50
C ASN A 143 -8.11 -11.45 -9.96
N ARG A 144 -7.37 -10.87 -9.01
CA ARG A 144 -6.27 -11.55 -8.32
C ARG A 144 -6.15 -11.17 -6.85
N ALA A 145 -5.51 -12.05 -6.07
CA ALA A 145 -5.04 -11.70 -4.74
C ALA A 145 -3.87 -10.71 -4.87
N TRP A 146 -4.00 -9.53 -4.26
CA TRP A 146 -3.06 -8.42 -4.41
C TRP A 146 -2.42 -7.97 -3.10
N ALA A 147 -3.00 -8.31 -1.94
CA ALA A 147 -2.56 -7.80 -0.64
C ALA A 147 -1.08 -8.08 -0.37
N GLN A 148 -0.64 -9.31 -0.63
CA GLN A 148 0.75 -9.74 -0.46
C GLN A 148 1.71 -8.98 -1.37
N SER A 149 1.37 -8.85 -2.66
CA SER A 149 2.18 -8.08 -3.63
C SER A 149 2.26 -6.60 -3.23
N ASN A 150 1.16 -6.02 -2.77
CA ASN A 150 1.13 -4.65 -2.26
C ASN A 150 2.06 -4.48 -1.05
N TRP A 151 2.12 -5.47 -0.14
CA TRP A 151 3.05 -5.40 0.98
C TRP A 151 4.51 -5.45 0.55
N VAL A 152 4.86 -6.28 -0.42
CA VAL A 152 6.22 -6.30 -0.99
C VAL A 152 6.60 -4.91 -1.53
N LEU A 153 5.70 -4.26 -2.30
CA LEU A 153 5.91 -2.88 -2.78
C LEU A 153 6.11 -1.89 -1.63
N VAL A 154 5.26 -1.94 -0.61
CA VAL A 154 5.35 -1.06 0.56
C VAL A 154 6.62 -1.32 1.37
N ARG A 155 7.14 -2.56 1.42
CA ARG A 155 8.43 -2.87 2.06
C ARG A 155 9.59 -2.22 1.32
N PHE A 156 9.64 -2.28 -0.01
CA PHE A 156 10.67 -1.57 -0.78
C PHE A 156 10.61 -0.06 -0.60
N TRP A 157 9.42 0.48 -0.28
CA TRP A 157 9.19 1.89 0.01
C TRP A 157 9.55 2.32 1.44
N HIS A 158 9.49 1.40 2.42
CA HIS A 158 9.54 1.71 3.84
C HIS A 158 10.89 2.32 4.25
N GLY A 159 10.88 3.62 4.55
CA GLY A 159 12.05 4.47 4.78
C GLY A 159 12.10 5.71 3.85
N THR A 160 11.37 5.68 2.73
CA THR A 160 11.42 6.70 1.67
C THR A 160 10.20 7.64 1.67
N GLY A 161 9.03 7.13 2.08
CA GLY A 161 7.79 7.89 2.15
C GLY A 161 7.75 8.94 3.25
N PHE A 162 6.85 9.91 3.11
CA PHE A 162 6.60 10.95 4.10
C PHE A 162 6.22 10.33 5.44
N GLY A 163 6.99 10.64 6.48
CA GLY A 163 6.77 10.10 7.82
C GLY A 163 6.84 8.57 7.91
N PHE A 164 7.51 7.90 6.97
CA PHE A 164 7.49 6.44 6.85
C PHE A 164 8.82 5.81 7.25
N ARG A 165 9.29 6.11 8.47
CA ARG A 165 10.56 5.64 9.03
C ARG A 165 10.41 4.93 10.38
N HIS A 166 9.18 4.70 10.80
CA HIS A 166 8.87 4.16 12.10
C HIS A 166 8.89 2.63 12.09
N ARG A 167 9.50 2.03 13.12
CA ARG A 167 9.34 0.60 13.38
C ARG A 167 7.98 0.28 14.01
N GLN A 168 7.52 1.13 14.92
CA GLN A 168 6.21 1.05 15.58
C GLN A 168 5.43 2.34 15.28
N TRP A 169 4.11 2.27 15.15
CA TRP A 169 3.28 3.46 14.94
C TRP A 169 3.66 4.62 15.88
N PRO A 170 3.97 5.82 15.36
CA PRO A 170 4.57 6.89 16.17
C PRO A 170 3.73 7.34 17.37
N HIS A 171 2.41 7.32 17.23
CA HIS A 171 1.49 7.63 18.33
C HIS A 171 1.46 6.56 19.42
N LEU A 172 1.78 5.30 19.10
CA LEU A 172 1.92 4.23 20.08
C LEU A 172 3.29 4.25 20.73
N ALA A 173 4.36 4.50 19.96
CA ALA A 173 5.71 4.68 20.50
C ALA A 173 5.74 5.86 21.49
N ALA A 174 5.09 6.98 21.16
CA ALA A 174 4.97 8.13 22.06
C ALA A 174 4.17 7.81 23.34
N ARG A 175 3.20 6.88 23.28
CA ARG A 175 2.33 6.53 24.42
C ARG A 175 2.92 5.43 25.31
N TYR A 176 3.63 4.46 24.73
CA TYR A 176 4.05 3.23 25.42
C TYR A 176 5.58 3.01 25.43
N GLY A 177 6.35 3.91 24.82
CA GLY A 177 7.79 3.78 24.59
C GLY A 177 8.11 2.90 23.37
N ASP A 178 9.34 3.00 22.88
CA ASP A 178 9.87 2.10 21.84
C ASP A 178 10.15 0.73 22.50
N ARG A 179 9.20 -0.19 22.36
CA ARG A 179 9.37 -1.59 22.78
C ARG A 179 9.75 -2.41 21.56
N GLU A 180 10.67 -3.35 21.72
CA GLU A 180 10.88 -4.35 20.69
C GLU A 180 9.51 -4.99 20.34
N PRO A 181 9.19 -5.14 19.05
CA PRO A 181 8.04 -5.88 18.58
C PRO A 181 8.29 -7.36 18.84
N THR A 182 8.34 -7.72 20.12
CA THR A 182 7.91 -9.03 20.56
C THR A 182 6.46 -9.15 20.12
N VAL A 183 6.09 -10.33 19.66
CA VAL A 183 4.80 -10.73 19.08
C VAL A 183 3.59 -10.46 20.02
N ASN A 184 3.78 -9.74 21.12
CA ASN A 184 3.08 -9.99 22.37
C ASN A 184 2.51 -8.73 23.06
N ASN A 185 2.24 -7.64 22.33
CA ASN A 185 1.27 -6.65 22.87
C ASN A 185 -0.19 -7.08 22.63
N LEU A 186 -0.47 -8.14 21.85
CA LEU A 186 -1.83 -8.60 21.56
C LEU A 186 -2.07 -10.12 21.58
N GLY A 187 -1.06 -10.97 21.75
CA GLY A 187 -1.25 -12.44 21.85
C GLY A 187 -1.97 -13.09 20.64
N ALA A 188 -2.18 -12.34 19.56
CA ALA A 188 -2.86 -12.78 18.36
C ALA A 188 -1.81 -13.20 17.34
N LYS A 189 -2.08 -14.29 16.62
CA LYS A 189 -1.37 -14.64 15.38
C LYS A 189 -1.21 -13.36 14.57
N VAL A 190 0.03 -12.99 14.24
CA VAL A 190 0.32 -11.80 13.44
C VAL A 190 -0.29 -12.07 12.07
N ASP A 191 -1.50 -11.57 11.84
CA ASP A 191 -2.12 -11.60 10.52
C ASP A 191 -1.14 -10.96 9.56
N ALA A 192 -0.99 -11.56 8.39
CA ALA A 192 0.12 -11.22 7.51
C ALA A 192 0.17 -9.73 7.09
N GLY A 193 -0.95 -9.01 7.23
CA GLY A 193 -1.03 -7.55 7.03
C GLY A 193 -0.30 -6.70 8.06
N LEU A 194 0.09 -7.27 9.21
CA LEU A 194 0.92 -6.63 10.22
C LEU A 194 2.42 -6.77 9.96
N MET A 195 2.87 -7.62 9.03
CA MET A 195 4.32 -7.88 8.88
C MET A 195 5.11 -6.64 8.47
N SER A 196 4.54 -5.70 7.72
CA SER A 196 5.26 -4.43 7.42
C SER A 196 5.51 -3.56 8.67
N GLN A 197 4.82 -3.82 9.78
CA GLN A 197 4.73 -2.96 10.96
C GLN A 197 5.59 -3.47 12.14
N CYS A 198 6.22 -4.64 12.03
CA CYS A 198 7.09 -5.19 13.07
C CYS A 198 8.59 -4.96 12.78
N PHE A 199 8.92 -4.58 11.55
CA PHE A 199 10.31 -4.42 11.11
C PHE A 199 10.58 -2.98 10.71
N GLY A 200 11.72 -2.47 11.17
CA GLY A 200 12.16 -1.10 10.90
C GLY A 200 12.31 -0.78 9.41
N PRO A 201 12.60 0.49 9.09
CA PRO A 201 12.78 0.93 7.71
C PRO A 201 13.96 0.19 7.06
N CYS A 202 13.70 -0.35 5.88
CA CYS A 202 14.71 -1.02 5.05
C CYS A 202 14.32 -0.83 3.58
N PRO A 203 14.40 0.40 3.06
CA PRO A 203 13.98 0.68 1.70
C PRO A 203 14.99 0.09 0.72
N SER A 204 14.53 -0.24 -0.49
CA SER A 204 15.41 -0.61 -1.60
C SER A 204 15.33 0.40 -2.73
N GLU A 205 16.32 1.29 -2.80
CA GLU A 205 16.44 2.25 -3.90
C GLU A 205 16.67 1.56 -5.25
N VAL A 206 17.37 0.41 -5.25
CA VAL A 206 17.60 -0.39 -6.46
C VAL A 206 16.28 -0.88 -7.03
N ILE A 207 15.43 -1.51 -6.23
CA ILE A 207 14.14 -2.03 -6.70
C ILE A 207 13.14 -0.90 -6.96
N GLN A 208 13.15 0.19 -6.19
CA GLN A 208 12.38 1.40 -6.53
C GLN A 208 12.79 1.97 -7.90
N GLY A 209 14.08 1.95 -8.23
CA GLY A 209 14.58 2.29 -9.56
C GLY A 209 13.99 1.39 -10.65
N ARG A 210 13.99 0.06 -10.43
CA ARG A 210 13.36 -0.91 -11.36
C ARG A 210 11.86 -0.68 -11.55
N ILE A 211 11.15 -0.35 -10.48
CA ILE A 211 9.72 0.00 -10.54
C ILE A 211 9.52 1.28 -11.36
N SER A 212 10.35 2.31 -11.14
CA SER A 212 10.32 3.55 -11.94
C SER A 212 10.57 3.27 -13.43
N ASP A 213 11.56 2.46 -13.74
CA ASP A 213 11.90 2.09 -15.13
C ASP A 213 10.72 1.35 -15.78
N TYR A 214 10.15 0.34 -15.11
CA TYR A 214 8.98 -0.39 -15.61
C TYR A 214 7.77 0.53 -15.85
N LEU A 215 7.41 1.37 -14.88
CA LEU A 215 6.26 2.29 -15.01
C LEU A 215 6.43 3.28 -16.18
N ARG A 216 7.67 3.61 -16.54
CA ARG A 216 7.99 4.51 -17.66
C ARG A 216 7.97 3.79 -19.01
N GLU A 217 8.49 2.58 -19.06
CA GLU A 217 8.60 1.77 -20.28
C GLU A 217 7.27 1.08 -20.66
N HIS A 218 6.38 0.90 -19.69
CA HIS A 218 5.08 0.21 -19.86
C HIS A 218 3.89 1.12 -19.48
N PRO A 219 3.65 2.22 -20.23
CA PRO A 219 2.64 3.23 -19.90
C PRO A 219 1.22 2.69 -19.77
N LYS A 220 0.83 1.71 -20.58
CA LYS A 220 -0.54 1.14 -20.58
C LYS A 220 -0.77 0.28 -19.35
N GLU A 221 0.20 -0.56 -19.04
CA GLU A 221 0.22 -1.42 -17.86
C GLU A 221 0.27 -0.58 -16.60
N ALA A 222 1.10 0.46 -16.57
CA ALA A 222 1.19 1.43 -15.48
C ALA A 222 -0.14 2.15 -15.23
N ALA A 223 -0.80 2.63 -16.29
CA ALA A 223 -2.12 3.25 -16.19
C ALA A 223 -3.16 2.27 -15.63
N THR A 224 -3.17 1.03 -16.13
CA THR A 224 -4.11 -0.01 -15.68
C THR A 224 -3.86 -0.40 -14.22
N PHE A 225 -2.59 -0.52 -13.82
CA PHE A 225 -2.17 -0.75 -12.45
C PHE A 225 -2.66 0.37 -11.53
N LEU A 226 -2.30 1.63 -11.83
CA LEU A 226 -2.69 2.78 -11.02
C LEU A 226 -4.22 2.88 -10.92
N ASN A 227 -4.93 2.66 -12.03
CA ASN A 227 -6.39 2.64 -12.03
C ASN A 227 -6.97 1.57 -11.10
N SER A 228 -6.38 0.37 -11.10
CA SER A 228 -6.79 -0.74 -10.21
C SER A 228 -6.47 -0.46 -8.74
N LEU A 229 -5.30 0.12 -8.46
CA LEU A 229 -4.85 0.54 -7.14
C LEU A 229 -5.80 1.61 -6.56
N LEU A 230 -6.14 2.64 -7.34
CA LEU A 230 -7.11 3.67 -6.95
C LEU A 230 -8.50 3.07 -6.69
N SER A 231 -8.90 2.04 -7.45
CA SER A 231 -10.18 1.34 -7.21
C SER A 231 -10.20 0.59 -5.88
N GLN A 232 -9.13 -0.17 -5.58
CA GLN A 232 -9.04 -0.88 -4.30
C GLN A 232 -8.90 0.09 -3.13
N LEU A 233 -8.16 1.19 -3.30
CA LEU A 233 -7.99 2.22 -2.27
C LEU A 233 -9.33 2.88 -1.93
N ASN A 234 -10.10 3.26 -2.96
CA ASN A 234 -11.42 3.82 -2.77
C ASN A 234 -12.40 2.84 -2.09
N TRP A 235 -12.36 1.56 -2.49
CA TRP A 235 -13.16 0.52 -1.86
C TRP A 235 -12.79 0.37 -0.37
N ALA A 236 -11.52 0.12 -0.06
CA ALA A 236 -11.06 -0.09 1.31
C ALA A 236 -11.38 1.10 2.23
N PHE A 237 -11.17 2.33 1.74
CA PHE A 237 -11.50 3.53 2.51
C PHE A 237 -13.01 3.71 2.69
N SER A 238 -13.82 3.40 1.68
CA SER A 238 -15.28 3.50 1.77
C SER A 238 -15.84 2.48 2.76
N GLU A 239 -15.37 1.24 2.72
CA GLU A 239 -15.75 0.19 3.68
C GLU A 239 -15.35 0.59 5.11
N PHE A 240 -14.13 1.11 5.29
CA PHE A 240 -13.70 1.63 6.59
C PHE A 240 -14.66 2.71 7.12
N ILE A 241 -15.03 3.69 6.28
CA ILE A 241 -15.95 4.76 6.68
C ILE A 241 -17.35 4.22 7.01
N THR A 242 -17.86 3.27 6.23
CA THR A 242 -19.16 2.63 6.51
C THR A 242 -19.14 1.91 7.86
N MET A 243 -18.13 1.07 8.11
CA MET A 243 -17.98 0.36 9.39
C MET A 243 -17.82 1.34 10.56
N LEU A 244 -17.03 2.40 10.39
CA LEU A 244 -16.87 3.46 11.37
C LEU A 244 -18.22 4.11 11.70
N GLN A 245 -19.01 4.48 10.68
CA GLN A 245 -20.32 5.11 10.89
C GLN A 245 -21.32 4.18 11.57
N GLU A 246 -21.31 2.88 11.27
CA GLU A 246 -22.14 1.89 11.94
C GLU A 246 -21.75 1.75 13.42
N MET A 247 -20.45 1.62 13.69
CA MET A 247 -19.92 1.53 15.06
C MET A 247 -20.19 2.80 15.87
N ASP A 248 -20.14 3.97 15.24
CA ASP A 248 -20.37 5.26 15.86
C ASP A 248 -21.85 5.49 16.26
N ARG A 249 -22.79 4.74 15.67
CA ARG A 249 -24.20 4.73 16.10
C ARG A 249 -24.40 3.96 17.40
N VAL A 250 -23.48 3.06 17.75
CA VAL A 250 -23.54 2.25 18.97
C VAL A 250 -22.83 2.98 20.11
N HIS A 251 -23.62 3.47 21.07
CA HIS A 251 -23.13 4.32 22.16
C HIS A 251 -22.51 3.54 23.32
N VAL A 252 -22.81 2.24 23.44
CA VAL A 252 -22.32 1.37 24.50
C VAL A 252 -21.34 0.36 23.90
N ASP A 253 -20.06 0.46 24.24
CA ASP A 253 -19.00 -0.37 23.64
C ASP A 253 -19.24 -1.88 23.79
N ALA A 254 -19.84 -2.31 24.91
CA ALA A 254 -20.17 -3.72 25.15
C ALA A 254 -21.19 -4.32 24.15
N GLN A 255 -21.90 -3.48 23.39
CA GLN A 255 -22.83 -3.92 22.34
C GLN A 255 -22.16 -4.09 20.98
N LEU A 256 -20.89 -3.69 20.83
CA LEU A 256 -20.14 -3.89 19.60
C LEU A 256 -19.64 -5.33 19.50
N GLU A 257 -19.86 -5.95 18.34
CA GLU A 257 -19.31 -7.27 18.06
C GLU A 257 -17.80 -7.17 17.80
N SER A 258 -17.00 -8.02 18.45
CA SER A 258 -15.54 -8.09 18.22
C SER A 258 -15.20 -8.27 16.74
N ARG A 259 -16.01 -9.02 15.99
CA ARG A 259 -15.85 -9.20 14.55
C ARG A 259 -15.97 -7.88 13.78
N GLN A 260 -16.95 -7.03 14.12
CA GLN A 260 -17.15 -5.74 13.46
C GLN A 260 -15.97 -4.80 13.70
N ILE A 261 -15.47 -4.76 14.94
CA ILE A 261 -14.29 -3.95 15.31
C ILE A 261 -13.06 -4.40 14.50
N LYS A 262 -12.81 -5.71 14.44
CA LYS A 262 -11.71 -6.28 13.66
C LYS A 262 -11.84 -5.99 12.17
N LEU A 263 -13.03 -6.12 11.59
CA LEU A 263 -13.26 -5.80 10.17
C LEU A 263 -13.01 -4.31 9.87
N CYS A 264 -13.43 -3.41 10.76
CA CYS A 264 -13.14 -1.98 10.65
C CYS A 264 -11.62 -1.72 10.65
N ALA A 265 -10.89 -2.31 11.61
CA ALA A 265 -9.44 -2.20 11.70
C ALA A 265 -8.73 -2.77 10.45
N THR A 266 -9.16 -3.93 9.95
CA THR A 266 -8.63 -4.54 8.72
C THR A 266 -8.86 -3.66 7.50
N CYS A 267 -10.04 -3.04 7.34
CA CYS A 267 -10.30 -2.10 6.24
C CYS A 267 -9.35 -0.90 6.30
N PHE A 268 -9.04 -0.42 7.51
CA PHE A 268 -8.09 0.67 7.71
C PHE A 268 -6.64 0.27 7.36
N ASP A 269 -6.23 -0.96 7.69
CA ASP A 269 -4.91 -1.47 7.28
C ASP A 269 -4.78 -1.61 5.76
N LEU A 270 -5.83 -2.12 5.11
CA LEU A 270 -5.88 -2.23 3.65
C LEU A 270 -5.78 -0.83 3.02
N TYR A 271 -6.55 0.13 3.54
CA TYR A 271 -6.43 1.54 3.15
C TYR A 271 -4.98 2.04 3.29
N HIS A 272 -4.35 1.86 4.45
CA HIS A 272 -3.00 2.37 4.69
C HIS A 272 -1.99 1.76 3.72
N GLY A 273 -2.02 0.43 3.54
CA GLY A 273 -1.13 -0.27 2.61
C GLY A 273 -1.31 0.20 1.17
N LEU A 274 -2.55 0.40 0.72
CA LEU A 274 -2.85 0.89 -0.63
C LEU A 274 -2.46 2.37 -0.80
N ALA A 275 -2.64 3.21 0.23
CA ALA A 275 -2.25 4.60 0.21
C ALA A 275 -0.72 4.77 0.14
N ARG A 276 0.04 3.88 0.81
CA ARG A 276 1.51 3.83 0.69
C ARG A 276 1.98 3.35 -0.69
N ALA A 277 1.29 2.40 -1.31
CA ALA A 277 1.57 2.01 -2.68
C ALA A 277 1.24 3.13 -3.68
N LEU A 278 0.17 3.90 -3.44
CA LEU A 278 -0.15 5.09 -4.24
C LEU A 278 0.96 6.13 -4.09
N GLU A 279 1.40 6.42 -2.87
CA GLU A 279 2.51 7.34 -2.58
C GLU A 279 3.78 6.94 -3.33
N LEU A 280 4.19 5.66 -3.27
CA LEU A 280 5.30 5.12 -4.04
C LEU A 280 5.09 5.35 -5.54
N THR A 281 3.90 5.05 -6.07
CA THR A 281 3.63 5.12 -7.51
C THR A 281 3.71 6.55 -8.03
N VAL A 282 3.07 7.51 -7.34
CA VAL A 282 3.10 8.93 -7.75
C VAL A 282 4.47 9.57 -7.50
N CYS A 283 5.25 9.05 -6.55
CA CYS A 283 6.63 9.47 -6.36
C CYS A 283 7.53 9.03 -7.52
N LEU A 284 7.44 7.76 -7.93
CA LEU A 284 8.33 7.18 -8.93
C LEU A 284 7.93 7.56 -10.37
N ALA A 285 6.63 7.76 -10.62
CA ALA A 285 6.12 8.06 -11.95
C ALA A 285 5.04 9.18 -11.93
N PRO A 286 5.35 10.41 -11.47
CA PRO A 286 4.38 11.51 -11.40
C PRO A 286 3.78 11.87 -12.77
N ASN A 287 4.52 11.64 -13.85
CA ASN A 287 4.09 11.93 -15.22
C ASN A 287 2.84 11.13 -15.66
N LEU A 288 2.53 9.99 -15.01
CA LEU A 288 1.31 9.20 -15.28
C LEU A 288 0.03 10.03 -15.09
N LEU A 289 0.08 11.06 -14.25
CA LEU A 289 -1.08 11.89 -13.92
C LEU A 289 -1.33 13.02 -14.93
N THR A 290 -0.32 13.46 -15.70
CA THR A 290 -0.47 14.67 -16.52
C THR A 290 -0.01 14.55 -17.97
N ARG A 291 0.74 13.50 -18.34
CA ARG A 291 1.19 13.28 -19.72
C ARG A 291 0.26 12.32 -20.46
N PRO A 292 -0.46 12.75 -21.51
CA PRO A 292 -1.39 11.89 -22.23
C PRO A 292 -0.72 10.66 -22.85
N GLU A 293 0.50 10.83 -23.39
CA GLU A 293 1.28 9.78 -24.04
C GLU A 293 1.72 8.69 -23.05
N ALA A 294 1.75 9.00 -21.75
CA ALA A 294 2.16 8.07 -20.71
C ALA A 294 1.04 7.11 -20.28
N CYS A 295 -0.21 7.31 -20.72
CA CYS A 295 -1.36 6.57 -20.20
C CYS A 295 -2.49 6.37 -21.24
N ASP A 296 -2.21 6.38 -22.56
CA ASP A 296 -3.25 6.32 -23.62
C ASP A 296 -4.40 7.35 -23.40
N ASN A 297 -4.05 8.60 -23.04
CA ASN A 297 -4.99 9.68 -22.70
C ASN A 297 -5.88 9.44 -21.45
N GLN A 298 -5.52 8.49 -20.58
CA GLN A 298 -6.22 8.26 -19.30
C GLN A 298 -5.68 9.12 -18.14
N ASN A 299 -4.62 9.90 -18.38
CA ASN A 299 -3.96 10.76 -17.38
C ASN A 299 -4.93 11.67 -16.62
N GLU A 300 -5.84 12.36 -17.32
CA GLU A 300 -6.82 13.27 -16.68
C GLU A 300 -7.76 12.53 -15.72
N LEU A 301 -8.19 11.33 -16.11
CA LEU A 301 -9.03 10.49 -15.28
C LEU A 301 -8.26 10.00 -14.05
N LEU A 302 -7.04 9.49 -14.25
CA LEU A 302 -6.17 9.04 -13.16
C LEU A 302 -5.85 10.17 -12.17
N LEU A 303 -5.60 11.38 -12.68
CA LEU A 303 -5.40 12.58 -11.87
C LEU A 303 -6.66 12.95 -11.09
N GLY A 304 -7.81 13.00 -11.76
CA GLY A 304 -9.09 13.30 -11.12
C GLY A 304 -9.42 12.32 -10.00
N ARG A 305 -9.26 11.02 -10.23
CA ARG A 305 -9.46 9.97 -9.21
C ARG A 305 -8.47 10.08 -8.06
N THR A 306 -7.20 10.33 -8.35
CA THR A 306 -6.16 10.53 -7.34
C THR A 306 -6.55 11.71 -6.43
N CYS A 307 -6.87 12.87 -7.02
CA CYS A 307 -7.30 14.05 -6.27
C CYS A 307 -8.57 13.78 -5.44
N GLN A 308 -9.57 13.13 -6.04
CA GLN A 308 -10.81 12.77 -5.36
C GLN A 308 -10.56 11.92 -4.11
N ILE A 309 -9.76 10.85 -4.23
CA ILE A 309 -9.48 9.95 -3.10
C ILE A 309 -8.68 10.66 -2.02
N LEU A 310 -7.62 11.39 -2.37
CA LEU A 310 -6.81 12.13 -1.41
C LEU A 310 -7.68 13.15 -0.64
N MET A 311 -8.51 13.92 -1.34
CA MET A 311 -9.39 14.90 -0.71
C MET A 311 -10.54 14.24 0.07
N ALA A 312 -11.03 13.08 -0.34
CA ALA A 312 -12.00 12.30 0.42
C ALA A 312 -11.45 11.87 1.77
N VAL A 313 -10.20 11.38 1.82
CA VAL A 313 -9.53 11.05 3.09
C VAL A 313 -9.39 12.29 3.96
N VAL A 314 -8.82 13.37 3.42
CA VAL A 314 -8.61 14.63 4.16
C VAL A 314 -9.93 15.13 4.73
N SER A 315 -10.98 15.18 3.92
CA SER A 315 -12.31 15.66 4.31
C SER A 315 -12.94 14.80 5.41
N ARG A 316 -12.89 13.47 5.27
CA ARG A 316 -13.51 12.53 6.21
C ARG A 316 -12.72 12.29 7.48
N VAL A 317 -11.43 12.64 7.51
CA VAL A 317 -10.57 12.48 8.70
C VAL A 317 -10.39 13.81 9.44
N CYS A 318 -10.25 14.94 8.74
CA CYS A 318 -9.81 16.20 9.35
C CYS A 318 -10.95 17.18 9.72
N ILE A 319 -12.15 17.02 9.14
CA ILE A 319 -13.25 18.00 9.27
C ILE A 319 -14.22 17.61 10.38
N ARG A 320 -14.16 18.33 11.51
CA ARG A 320 -14.99 18.09 12.71
C ARG A 320 -16.49 18.37 12.53
N GLY A 321 -16.87 19.24 11.59
CA GLY A 321 -18.28 19.54 11.28
C GLY A 321 -18.94 18.56 10.29
N GLY A 322 -18.25 17.47 9.93
CA GLY A 322 -18.71 16.45 8.99
C GLY A 322 -18.17 15.08 9.37
N GLY A 323 -17.68 14.31 8.38
CA GLY A 323 -17.20 12.94 8.60
C GLY A 323 -16.07 12.79 9.64
N GLY A 324 -15.23 13.81 9.82
CA GLY A 324 -14.10 13.77 10.77
C GLY A 324 -14.51 13.72 12.24
N ALA A 325 -15.76 14.05 12.58
CA ALA A 325 -16.28 13.87 13.93
C ALA A 325 -16.31 12.40 14.35
N GLY A 326 -16.76 11.52 13.45
CA GLY A 326 -16.83 10.08 13.69
C GLY A 326 -15.43 9.47 13.84
N PHE A 327 -14.49 9.88 12.97
CA PHE A 327 -13.09 9.47 13.09
C PHE A 327 -12.48 9.88 14.43
N SER A 328 -12.68 11.14 14.84
CA SER A 328 -12.20 11.62 16.14
C SER A 328 -12.79 10.84 17.32
N ARG A 329 -14.06 10.44 17.24
CA ARG A 329 -14.71 9.64 18.29
C ARG A 329 -14.15 8.22 18.32
N LEU A 330 -13.99 7.57 17.17
CA LEU A 330 -13.42 6.23 17.10
C LEU A 330 -12.01 6.19 17.71
N VAL A 331 -11.14 7.13 17.34
CA VAL A 331 -9.79 7.27 17.91
C VAL A 331 -9.86 7.47 19.43
N ALA A 332 -10.80 8.27 19.92
CA ALA A 332 -10.96 8.56 21.35
C ALA A 332 -11.55 7.38 22.15
N ARG A 333 -12.40 6.55 21.54
CA ARG A 333 -13.00 5.36 22.18
C ARG A 333 -11.96 4.30 22.55
N GLY A 334 -10.88 4.17 21.77
CA GLY A 334 -9.79 3.23 22.07
C GLY A 334 -10.27 1.78 22.13
N LEU A 335 -11.11 1.37 21.18
CA LEU A 335 -11.64 0.01 21.12
C LEU A 335 -10.52 -1.01 20.87
N PRO A 336 -10.67 -2.28 21.30
CA PRO A 336 -9.70 -3.34 21.02
C PRO A 336 -9.37 -3.43 19.52
N ASP A 337 -8.13 -3.75 19.14
CA ASP A 337 -7.66 -3.86 17.75
C ASP A 337 -7.65 -2.56 16.92
N THR A 338 -8.14 -1.43 17.45
CA THR A 338 -8.22 -0.13 16.75
C THR A 338 -7.06 0.81 17.06
N ASP A 339 -6.06 0.40 17.84
CA ASP A 339 -4.89 1.24 18.21
C ASP A 339 -4.17 1.83 17.00
N ARG A 340 -4.17 1.12 15.86
CA ARG A 340 -3.62 1.55 14.56
C ARG A 340 -4.45 2.62 13.86
N VAL A 341 -5.75 2.72 14.15
CA VAL A 341 -6.66 3.71 13.55
C VAL A 341 -6.33 5.07 14.16
N HIS A 342 -5.47 5.83 13.49
CA HIS A 342 -4.97 7.10 13.99
C HIS A 342 -4.71 8.09 12.86
N TYR A 343 -4.79 9.38 13.17
CA TYR A 343 -4.58 10.48 12.21
C TYR A 343 -3.25 10.38 11.48
N TYR A 344 -2.18 10.01 12.19
CA TYR A 344 -0.86 9.82 11.60
C TYR A 344 -0.89 8.81 10.46
N VAL A 345 -1.45 7.63 10.72
CA VAL A 345 -1.53 6.52 9.77
C VAL A 345 -2.44 6.88 8.59
N ALA A 346 -3.54 7.59 8.87
CA ALA A 346 -4.46 8.05 7.84
C ALA A 346 -3.82 9.08 6.89
N LEU A 347 -3.10 10.06 7.44
CA LEU A 347 -2.74 11.28 6.73
C LEU A 347 -1.30 11.27 6.19
N ALA A 348 -0.38 10.50 6.76
CA ALA A 348 1.02 10.48 6.31
C ALA A 348 1.19 10.09 4.82
N PRO A 349 0.58 9.00 4.30
CA PRO A 349 0.67 8.69 2.87
C PRO A 349 -0.01 9.75 1.99
N VAL A 350 -1.07 10.41 2.48
CA VAL A 350 -1.76 11.49 1.77
C VAL A 350 -0.87 12.73 1.65
N ALA A 351 -0.23 13.14 2.74
CA ALA A 351 0.75 14.22 2.75
C ALA A 351 1.92 13.90 1.80
N GLY A 352 2.39 12.65 1.81
CA GLY A 352 3.40 12.17 0.87
C GLY A 352 2.99 12.29 -0.59
N CYS A 353 1.78 11.84 -0.94
CA CYS A 353 1.25 12.00 -2.30
C CYS A 353 1.21 13.46 -2.72
N LEU A 354 0.67 14.35 -1.87
CA LEU A 354 0.57 15.78 -2.16
C LEU A 354 1.95 16.43 -2.35
N VAL A 355 2.91 16.12 -1.47
CA VAL A 355 4.29 16.61 -1.56
C VAL A 355 4.97 16.15 -2.85
N ARG A 356 4.78 14.89 -3.25
CA ARG A 356 5.42 14.33 -4.45
C ARG A 356 4.77 14.80 -5.75
N MET A 357 3.45 14.91 -5.79
CA MET A 357 2.71 15.42 -6.95
C MET A 357 2.93 16.92 -7.19
N LEU A 358 3.32 17.67 -6.17
CA LEU A 358 3.58 19.12 -6.25
C LEU A 358 5.04 19.46 -5.93
N ASP A 359 5.97 18.53 -6.12
CA ASP A 359 7.40 18.78 -5.96
C ASP A 359 7.84 19.90 -6.92
N PRO A 360 8.43 21.01 -6.43
CA PRO A 360 8.87 22.12 -7.28
C PRO A 360 9.85 21.75 -8.39
N LYS A 361 10.48 20.57 -8.33
CA LYS A 361 11.37 20.04 -9.37
C LYS A 361 10.62 19.51 -10.60
N LEU A 362 9.30 19.31 -10.52
CA LEU A 362 8.48 18.86 -11.64
C LEU A 362 8.20 19.99 -12.64
N MET A 363 7.82 19.60 -13.85
CA MET A 363 7.56 20.55 -14.94
C MET A 363 6.43 21.53 -14.56
N PRO A 364 6.51 22.82 -14.93
CA PRO A 364 5.47 23.80 -14.61
C PRO A 364 4.06 23.41 -15.05
N ASP A 365 3.91 22.86 -16.26
CA ASP A 365 2.62 22.36 -16.79
C ASP A 365 2.04 21.21 -15.94
N HIS A 366 2.88 20.32 -15.42
CA HIS A 366 2.44 19.27 -14.50
C HIS A 366 1.90 19.88 -13.21
N LEU A 367 2.65 20.81 -12.61
CA LEU A 367 2.27 21.48 -11.37
C LEU A 367 0.96 22.25 -11.52
N GLU A 368 0.76 22.94 -12.64
CA GLU A 368 -0.48 23.65 -12.94
C GLU A 368 -1.68 22.70 -13.04
N LYS A 369 -1.57 21.62 -13.83
CA LYS A 369 -2.62 20.61 -13.98
C LYS A 369 -3.01 19.97 -12.65
N VAL A 370 -2.03 19.55 -11.85
CA VAL A 370 -2.28 18.96 -10.52
C VAL A 370 -2.90 19.97 -9.57
N THR A 371 -2.39 21.21 -9.53
CA THR A 371 -2.93 22.28 -8.68
C THR A 371 -4.40 22.53 -9.01
N ASN A 372 -4.73 22.70 -10.30
CA ASN A 372 -6.08 22.95 -10.77
C ASN A 372 -7.01 21.77 -10.46
N ALA A 373 -6.57 20.54 -10.70
CA ALA A 373 -7.36 19.34 -10.38
C ALA A 373 -7.66 19.21 -8.87
N LEU A 374 -6.71 19.57 -8.00
CA LEU A 374 -6.90 19.56 -6.55
C LEU A 374 -7.88 20.64 -6.09
N ILE A 375 -7.71 21.90 -6.50
CA ILE A 375 -8.55 23.00 -6.00
C ILE A 375 -9.98 22.97 -6.55
N THR A 376 -10.20 22.32 -7.69
CA THR A 376 -11.52 22.12 -8.30
C THR A 376 -12.25 20.88 -7.77
N GLU A 377 -11.57 20.01 -7.02
CA GLU A 377 -12.18 18.84 -6.41
C GLU A 377 -13.22 19.26 -5.36
N PRO A 378 -14.49 18.81 -5.42
CA PRO A 378 -15.56 19.27 -4.51
C PRO A 378 -15.28 19.08 -3.02
N LEU A 379 -14.46 18.09 -2.65
CA LEU A 379 -14.08 17.82 -1.26
C LEU A 379 -12.85 18.63 -0.80
N TYR A 380 -12.23 19.41 -1.69
CA TYR A 380 -11.05 20.20 -1.39
C TYR A 380 -11.34 21.30 -0.38
N ARG A 381 -10.54 21.31 0.69
CA ARG A 381 -10.66 22.26 1.79
C ARG A 381 -9.29 22.56 2.39
N VAL A 382 -8.85 23.81 2.24
CA VAL A 382 -7.54 24.25 2.73
C VAL A 382 -7.41 24.12 4.26
N ASP A 383 -8.49 24.41 5.00
CA ASP A 383 -8.56 24.28 6.46
C ASP A 383 -8.50 22.82 6.94
N ALA A 384 -8.78 21.87 6.05
CA ALA A 384 -8.64 20.44 6.31
C ALA A 384 -7.20 19.97 6.05
N LEU A 385 -6.48 20.57 5.09
CA LEU A 385 -5.05 20.31 4.89
C LEU A 385 -4.20 20.94 6.01
N GLU A 386 -4.54 22.16 6.43
CA GLU A 386 -3.92 22.86 7.56
C GLU A 386 -4.02 22.08 8.89
N PHE A 387 -5.02 21.20 9.03
CA PHE A 387 -5.13 20.28 10.16
C PHE A 387 -3.87 19.44 10.35
N MET A 388 -3.25 18.98 9.26
CA MET A 388 -2.02 18.16 9.29
C MET A 388 -0.85 18.89 9.98
N LEU A 389 -0.89 20.23 9.98
CA LEU A 389 0.12 21.10 10.59
C LEU A 389 -0.35 21.68 11.94
N GLY A 390 -1.49 21.21 12.48
CA GLY A 390 -2.07 21.73 13.73
C GLY A 390 -2.68 23.13 13.63
N LYS A 391 -3.04 23.59 12.42
CA LYS A 391 -3.62 24.92 12.17
C LYS A 391 -5.16 24.82 11.99
N PRO A 392 -5.96 25.76 12.56
CA PRO A 392 -5.58 26.75 13.58
C PRO A 392 -5.26 26.08 14.94
N ARG A 393 -4.52 26.78 15.80
CA ARG A 393 -4.06 26.28 17.12
C ARG A 393 -5.21 25.68 17.93
N GLY A 394 -4.96 24.54 18.60
CA GLY A 394 -5.95 23.83 19.42
C GLY A 394 -6.53 22.57 18.77
N ARG A 395 -6.00 22.10 17.63
CA ARG A 395 -6.34 20.79 17.08
C ARG A 395 -5.50 19.67 17.72
N HIS A 396 -6.07 18.47 17.85
CA HIS A 396 -5.45 17.34 18.58
C HIS A 396 -4.32 16.63 17.82
N PHE A 397 -4.17 16.88 16.53
CA PHE A 397 -3.15 16.24 15.68
C PHE A 397 -2.32 17.28 14.94
N SER A 398 -1.03 16.99 14.79
CA SER A 398 -0.07 17.73 13.97
C SER A 398 1.14 16.84 13.68
N PHE A 399 1.68 16.88 12.46
CA PHE A 399 2.93 16.18 12.13
C PHE A 399 4.14 16.73 12.90
N TYR A 400 4.10 17.98 13.37
CA TYR A 400 5.14 18.55 14.24
C TYR A 400 5.33 17.77 15.55
N ASN A 401 4.35 16.97 15.96
CA ASN A 401 4.43 16.16 17.18
C ASN A 401 5.23 14.87 16.98
N TYR A 402 5.75 14.60 15.78
CA TYR A 402 6.47 13.35 15.43
C TYR A 402 7.83 13.65 14.77
N PRO A 403 8.74 14.36 15.45
CA PRO A 403 10.01 14.81 14.86
C PRO A 403 11.00 13.68 14.50
N GLU A 404 10.87 12.52 15.14
CA GLU A 404 11.71 11.34 14.84
C GLU A 404 11.36 10.67 13.50
N ASP A 405 10.11 10.86 13.03
CA ASP A 405 9.60 10.18 11.84
C ASP A 405 9.39 11.12 10.66
N VAL A 406 8.95 12.36 10.95
CA VAL A 406 8.72 13.41 9.95
C VAL A 406 9.82 14.45 10.07
N ASN A 407 10.69 14.50 9.07
CA ASN A 407 11.81 15.42 9.10
C ASN A 407 11.39 16.87 8.76
N VAL A 408 12.28 17.82 9.05
CA VAL A 408 12.03 19.25 8.85
C VAL A 408 11.79 19.59 7.37
N ASP A 409 12.46 18.90 6.45
CA ASP A 409 12.31 19.16 5.01
C ASP A 409 10.97 18.65 4.47
N GLU A 410 10.49 17.53 4.97
CA GLU A 410 9.15 16.99 4.71
C GLU A 410 8.07 17.95 5.21
N LEU A 411 8.20 18.46 6.44
CA LEU A 411 7.27 19.44 6.99
C LEU A 411 7.26 20.72 6.16
N LYS A 412 8.43 21.26 5.81
CA LYS A 412 8.54 22.44 4.93
C LYS A 412 7.92 22.20 3.56
N ALA A 413 8.16 21.02 2.96
CA ALA A 413 7.56 20.69 1.67
C ALA A 413 6.04 20.65 1.75
N LEU A 414 5.48 20.09 2.82
CA LEU A 414 4.04 20.09 3.06
C LEU A 414 3.49 21.51 3.26
N GLU A 415 4.19 22.38 4.00
CA GLU A 415 3.83 23.79 4.15
C GLU A 415 3.80 24.53 2.81
N VAL A 416 4.83 24.34 1.97
CA VAL A 416 4.91 24.92 0.62
C VAL A 416 3.74 24.46 -0.24
N VAL A 417 3.39 23.18 -0.20
CA VAL A 417 2.25 22.64 -0.94
C VAL A 417 0.93 23.25 -0.48
N ILE A 418 0.70 23.32 0.84
CA ILE A 418 -0.53 23.90 1.39
C ILE A 418 -0.64 25.38 1.03
N GLU A 419 0.46 26.13 1.10
CA GLU A 419 0.51 27.53 0.70
C GLU A 419 0.19 27.70 -0.80
N LYS A 420 0.83 26.92 -1.67
CA LYS A 420 0.58 26.94 -3.11
C LYS A 420 -0.89 26.73 -3.43
N LEU A 421 -1.52 25.72 -2.80
CA LEU A 421 -2.93 25.43 -3.00
C LEU A 421 -3.84 26.53 -2.44
N ARG A 422 -3.49 27.15 -1.30
CA ARG A 422 -4.22 28.30 -0.74
C ARG A 422 -4.21 29.49 -1.70
N VAL A 423 -3.04 29.85 -2.22
CA VAL A 423 -2.86 30.95 -3.17
C VAL A 423 -3.65 30.68 -4.46
N ALA A 424 -3.55 29.46 -5.01
CA ALA A 424 -4.28 29.08 -6.21
C ALA A 424 -5.80 29.15 -6.01
N GLN A 425 -6.32 28.71 -4.86
CA GLN A 425 -7.74 28.85 -4.52
C GLN A 425 -8.17 30.32 -4.43
N GLY A 426 -7.35 31.19 -3.83
CA GLY A 426 -7.62 32.62 -3.74
C GLY A 426 -7.68 33.31 -5.12
N ALA A 427 -6.78 32.94 -6.02
CA ALA A 427 -6.78 33.42 -7.41
C ALA A 427 -8.04 32.97 -8.17
N ALA A 428 -8.45 31.71 -8.00
CA ALA A 428 -9.67 31.17 -8.63
C ALA A 428 -10.98 31.80 -8.12
N LYS A 429 -10.98 32.38 -6.90
CA LYS A 429 -12.15 33.04 -6.28
C LYS A 429 -12.22 34.57 -6.50
N SER A 430 -11.25 35.17 -7.17
CA SER A 430 -11.25 36.62 -7.47
C SER A 430 -12.30 37.01 -8.54
N PRO A 431 -12.81 38.25 -8.53
CA PRO A 431 -14.20 38.56 -8.89
C PRO A 431 -14.40 38.67 -10.42
N GLY A 432 -14.63 37.54 -11.07
CA GLY A 432 -15.23 37.47 -12.41
C GLY A 432 -16.37 36.42 -12.52
N SER A 433 -16.50 35.55 -11.52
CA SER A 433 -17.56 34.53 -11.46
C SER A 433 -18.71 35.04 -10.60
N SER A 434 -19.53 35.92 -11.19
CA SER A 434 -20.87 36.21 -10.69
C SER A 434 -21.71 34.94 -10.73
N GLY A 435 -22.45 34.70 -9.65
CA GLY A 435 -23.23 33.47 -9.44
C GLY A 435 -24.19 33.12 -10.58
N ALA A 436 -23.81 32.12 -11.37
CA ALA A 436 -24.75 31.35 -12.17
C ALA A 436 -25.42 30.31 -11.27
N GLN A 437 -26.73 30.41 -11.21
CA GLN A 437 -27.63 29.56 -10.45
C GLN A 437 -27.68 28.17 -11.10
N SER A 438 -27.58 27.11 -10.29
CA SER A 438 -28.11 25.77 -10.59
C SER A 438 -27.93 25.23 -12.02
N ASP A 439 -26.73 25.35 -12.60
CA ASP A 439 -26.40 24.62 -13.83
C ASP A 439 -26.56 23.13 -13.57
N MET A 440 -27.19 22.44 -14.52
CA MET A 440 -27.62 21.04 -14.46
C MET A 440 -26.53 20.13 -13.85
N LEU A 441 -26.59 19.91 -12.52
CA LEU A 441 -25.60 19.12 -11.82
C LEU A 441 -25.66 17.68 -12.34
N CYS A 442 -24.49 17.08 -12.51
CA CYS A 442 -24.34 15.68 -12.86
C CYS A 442 -25.10 14.82 -11.85
N THR A 443 -26.13 14.11 -12.31
CA THR A 443 -26.99 13.26 -11.47
C THR A 443 -26.29 12.00 -10.95
N ILE A 444 -25.05 11.74 -11.38
CA ILE A 444 -24.22 10.63 -10.90
C ILE A 444 -23.45 11.04 -9.64
N CYS A 445 -22.90 12.25 -9.59
CA CYS A 445 -22.09 12.71 -8.46
C CYS A 445 -22.72 13.84 -7.63
N TYR A 446 -23.75 14.50 -8.16
CA TYR A 446 -24.41 15.69 -7.61
C TYR A 446 -23.46 16.83 -7.22
N ALA A 447 -22.23 16.83 -7.74
CA ALA A 447 -21.15 17.69 -7.25
C ALA A 447 -20.48 18.52 -8.37
N ARG A 448 -20.60 18.09 -9.63
CA ARG A 448 -20.00 18.76 -10.79
C ARG A 448 -21.09 19.03 -11.85
N PRO A 449 -20.95 20.05 -12.71
CA PRO A 449 -21.87 20.27 -13.83
C PRO A 449 -21.93 19.08 -14.78
N ALA A 450 -23.08 18.81 -15.39
CA ALA A 450 -23.25 17.76 -16.39
C ALA A 450 -22.77 18.24 -17.78
N ASP A 451 -21.44 18.34 -17.92
CA ASP A 451 -20.73 18.92 -19.07
C ASP A 451 -20.45 17.94 -20.23
N THR A 452 -20.89 16.68 -20.16
CA THR A 452 -20.51 15.66 -21.15
C THR A 452 -21.69 14.81 -21.60
N ALA A 453 -21.94 14.73 -22.92
CA ALA A 453 -22.98 13.90 -23.53
C ALA A 453 -22.41 12.61 -24.17
N PHE A 454 -23.21 11.53 -24.18
CA PHE A 454 -22.81 10.21 -24.69
C PHE A 454 -23.47 9.93 -26.04
N ASN A 455 -22.69 9.49 -27.03
CA ASN A 455 -23.20 9.09 -28.34
C ASN A 455 -23.37 7.56 -28.42
N PRO A 456 -24.44 7.06 -29.06
CA PRO A 456 -25.52 7.80 -29.73
C PRO A 456 -26.70 8.19 -28.82
N CYS A 457 -26.72 7.73 -27.56
CA CYS A 457 -27.94 7.80 -26.73
C CYS A 457 -28.33 9.19 -26.20
N GLY A 458 -27.45 10.20 -26.27
CA GLY A 458 -27.74 11.59 -25.89
C GLY A 458 -27.83 11.89 -24.39
N HIS A 459 -27.73 10.87 -23.52
CA HIS A 459 -27.64 11.10 -22.06
C HIS A 459 -26.37 11.85 -21.70
N HIS A 460 -26.39 12.56 -20.57
CA HIS A 460 -25.26 13.38 -20.12
C HIS A 460 -24.94 13.17 -18.64
N SER A 461 -23.68 13.39 -18.29
CA SER A 461 -23.17 13.47 -16.92
C SER A 461 -21.92 14.35 -16.92
N CYS A 462 -21.27 14.56 -15.77
CA CYS A 462 -19.96 15.22 -15.76
C CYS A 462 -18.90 14.31 -16.38
N ARG A 463 -17.90 14.90 -17.02
CA ARG A 463 -16.82 14.21 -17.70
C ARG A 463 -16.13 13.20 -16.80
N ALA A 464 -15.88 13.58 -15.55
CA ALA A 464 -15.23 12.71 -14.57
C ALA A 464 -16.02 11.41 -14.33
N CYS A 465 -17.35 11.48 -14.20
CA CYS A 465 -18.17 10.30 -13.98
C CYS A 465 -18.17 9.37 -15.19
N ILE A 466 -18.41 9.90 -16.40
CA ILE A 466 -18.46 9.04 -17.60
C ILE A 466 -17.10 8.44 -17.93
N MET A 467 -16.01 9.21 -17.82
CA MET A 467 -14.66 8.68 -18.04
C MET A 467 -14.36 7.55 -17.05
N GLN A 468 -14.75 7.68 -15.78
CA GLN A 468 -14.59 6.62 -14.79
C GLN A 468 -15.37 5.35 -15.15
N HIS A 469 -16.58 5.50 -15.69
CA HIS A 469 -17.43 4.38 -16.03
C HIS A 469 -16.95 3.62 -17.26
N LEU A 470 -16.48 4.33 -18.28
CA LEU A 470 -15.96 3.73 -19.52
C LEU A 470 -14.73 2.85 -19.32
N LEU A 471 -14.02 2.99 -18.19
CA LEU A 471 -12.94 2.07 -17.81
C LEU A 471 -13.43 0.65 -17.51
N ASN A 472 -14.67 0.51 -17.00
CA ASN A 472 -15.21 -0.76 -16.53
C ASN A 472 -16.37 -1.26 -17.41
N SER A 473 -17.10 -0.36 -18.06
CA SER A 473 -18.26 -0.69 -18.86
C SER A 473 -18.44 0.31 -19.99
N LYS A 474 -18.64 -0.21 -21.20
CA LYS A 474 -18.95 0.61 -22.39
C LYS A 474 -20.43 0.97 -22.52
N GLN A 475 -21.27 0.62 -21.54
CA GLN A 475 -22.72 0.86 -21.61
C GLN A 475 -23.11 2.17 -20.91
N CYS A 476 -24.17 2.84 -21.34
CA CYS A 476 -24.67 4.04 -20.68
C CYS A 476 -25.20 3.78 -19.27
N PHE A 477 -24.94 4.71 -18.33
CA PHE A 477 -25.47 4.65 -16.96
C PHE A 477 -26.97 4.39 -16.91
N PHE A 478 -27.69 5.12 -17.77
CA PHE A 478 -29.14 5.28 -17.71
C PHE A 478 -29.86 4.24 -18.58
N CYS A 479 -29.53 4.18 -19.87
CA CYS A 479 -30.25 3.33 -20.83
C CYS A 479 -29.53 2.02 -21.17
N LYS A 480 -28.31 1.79 -20.66
CA LYS A 480 -27.48 0.60 -20.94
C LYS A 480 -27.10 0.38 -22.41
N ALA A 481 -27.42 1.30 -23.32
CA ALA A 481 -26.93 1.28 -24.70
C ALA A 481 -25.39 1.42 -24.75
N GLU A 482 -24.73 0.82 -25.74
CA GLU A 482 -23.29 1.01 -25.93
C GLU A 482 -22.95 2.48 -26.25
N ILE A 483 -21.85 2.96 -25.68
CA ILE A 483 -21.32 4.31 -25.87
C ILE A 483 -20.14 4.22 -26.83
N ASP A 484 -20.30 4.85 -28.00
CA ASP A 484 -19.26 4.90 -29.03
C ASP A 484 -18.26 6.03 -28.75
N SER A 485 -18.75 7.16 -28.28
CA SER A 485 -17.94 8.35 -27.97
C SER A 485 -18.64 9.26 -26.97
N VAL A 486 -17.87 10.15 -26.37
CA VAL A 486 -18.38 11.25 -25.54
C VAL A 486 -18.03 12.58 -26.19
N ARG A 487 -18.86 13.60 -25.96
CA ARG A 487 -18.60 14.97 -26.39
C ARG A 487 -18.88 15.95 -25.27
N GLU A 488 -18.04 16.96 -25.15
CA GLU A 488 -18.27 18.08 -24.24
C GLU A 488 -19.49 18.89 -24.72
N ILE A 489 -20.33 19.29 -23.77
CA ILE A 489 -21.51 20.11 -24.01
C ILE A 489 -21.42 21.34 -23.11
N GLU A 490 -21.66 22.51 -23.68
CA GLU A 490 -21.85 23.71 -22.87
C GLU A 490 -23.18 23.56 -22.11
N PRO A 491 -23.22 23.80 -20.79
CA PRO A 491 -24.48 23.87 -20.08
C PRO A 491 -25.29 24.99 -20.74
N ALA A 492 -26.45 24.63 -21.30
CA ALA A 492 -27.26 25.58 -22.04
C ALA A 492 -27.65 26.75 -21.12
N ASN A 493 -27.16 27.95 -21.44
CA ASN A 493 -27.70 29.21 -20.93
C ASN A 493 -29.17 29.28 -21.34
N ASN A 494 -30.08 28.92 -20.43
CA ASN A 494 -31.51 29.19 -20.55
C ASN A 494 -31.96 30.09 -19.41
#